data_AF-A0A382MLI2-F1
#
_entry.id   AF-A0A382MLI2-F1
#
_cell.length_a   1.000
_cell.length_b   1.000
_cell.length_c   1.000
_cell.angle_alpha   90.00
_cell.angle_beta   90.00
_cell.angle_gamma   90.00
#
_symmetry.space_group_name_H-M   'P 1'
#
loop_
_entity.id
_entity.type
_entity.pdbx_description
1 polymer ?
#
loop_
_entity_poly.entity_id
_entity_poly.type
_entity_poly.pdbx_seq_one_letter_code
_entity_poly.pdbx_strand_id
1 'polypeptide(L)'
;VAVMFLVVSFSVSLWRVYEVQQVEQADDVATIRVVHWQLEAGFREAFDVIAHHFEKAYFVETGERVRIVQNAISERVYKQYVQTQGIGKTLPDLVQLGRDELGSVPRFFISNTEDVQKPNPYNKGTDLEDVPWMDTYLDGMLGSVDQTDLEYYGASSSTYSIRMFYNADLMREAFDVDEPPSGYRDFLALCAGFAEWAASEHRDDLTPVAASKYQADVFRSMRAATLFELMLENDRDFDGHFGANDEVLLAYAGGD
;
A
#
# COMPACT_ATOMS: atom_id res chain seq x y z
N VAL A 1 26.80 -32.97 -22.02
CA VAL A 1 25.93 -31.76 -22.14
C VAL A 1 25.35 -31.37 -20.78
N ALA A 2 24.59 -32.22 -20.08
CA ALA A 2 24.01 -31.91 -18.77
C ALA A 2 25.03 -31.49 -17.68
N VAL A 3 26.16 -32.20 -17.59
CA VAL A 3 27.25 -31.86 -16.65
C VAL A 3 27.86 -30.48 -16.95
N MET A 4 27.97 -30.12 -18.23
CA MET A 4 28.52 -28.83 -18.66
C MET A 4 27.56 -27.68 -18.30
N PHE A 5 26.25 -27.89 -18.50
CA PHE A 5 25.22 -26.95 -18.05
C PHE A 5 25.25 -26.75 -16.53
N LEU A 6 25.35 -27.84 -15.76
CA LEU A 6 25.45 -27.77 -14.30
C LEU A 6 26.66 -26.96 -13.84
N VAL A 7 27.84 -27.23 -14.42
CA VAL A 7 29.07 -26.49 -14.08
C VAL A 7 28.91 -25.01 -14.39
N VAL A 8 28.38 -24.66 -15.57
CA VAL A 8 28.15 -23.25 -15.95
C VAL A 8 27.14 -22.58 -15.01
N SER A 9 26.01 -23.22 -14.70
CA SER A 9 25.01 -22.68 -13.79
C SER A 9 25.55 -22.48 -12.38
N PHE A 10 26.33 -23.42 -11.86
CA PHE A 10 26.98 -23.28 -10.55
C PHE A 10 28.05 -22.20 -10.55
N SER A 11 28.87 -22.11 -11.58
CA SER A 11 29.88 -21.05 -11.70
C SER A 11 29.25 -19.66 -11.80
N VAL A 12 28.18 -19.50 -12.57
CA VAL A 12 27.44 -18.23 -12.67
C VAL A 12 26.78 -17.89 -11.34
N SER A 13 26.16 -18.87 -10.66
CA SER A 13 25.57 -18.66 -9.34
C SER A 13 26.63 -18.25 -8.30
N LEU A 14 27.76 -18.96 -8.27
CA LEU A 14 28.86 -18.70 -7.34
C LEU A 14 29.48 -17.32 -7.59
N TRP A 15 29.67 -16.94 -8.85
CA TRP A 15 30.09 -15.59 -9.22
C TRP A 15 29.08 -14.57 -8.68
N ARG A 16 27.79 -14.75 -8.97
CA ARG A 16 26.76 -13.80 -8.55
C ARG A 16 26.71 -13.63 -7.03
N VAL A 17 26.84 -14.74 -6.28
CA VAL A 17 26.94 -14.72 -4.82
C VAL A 17 28.20 -13.98 -4.35
N TYR A 18 29.34 -14.22 -5.00
CA TYR A 18 30.59 -13.53 -4.69
C TYR A 18 30.53 -12.03 -4.97
N GLU A 19 29.90 -11.62 -6.07
CA GLU A 19 29.69 -10.21 -6.44
C GLU A 19 28.76 -9.50 -5.44
N VAL A 20 27.67 -10.17 -5.03
CA VAL A 20 26.78 -9.67 -3.97
C VAL A 20 27.54 -9.55 -2.64
N GLN A 21 28.34 -10.55 -2.26
CA GLN A 21 29.14 -10.50 -1.03
C GLN A 21 30.22 -9.41 -1.06
N GLN A 22 30.87 -9.18 -2.20
CA GLN A 22 31.83 -8.08 -2.38
C GLN A 22 31.17 -6.72 -2.17
N VAL A 23 29.95 -6.53 -2.67
CA VAL A 23 29.17 -5.30 -2.43
C VAL A 23 28.72 -5.21 -0.97
N GLU A 24 28.36 -6.34 -0.33
CA GLU A 24 27.95 -6.37 1.08
C GLU A 24 29.11 -6.14 2.07
N GLN A 25 30.34 -6.50 1.69
CA GLN A 25 31.57 -6.44 2.50
C GLN A 25 32.55 -5.35 2.04
N ALA A 26 32.13 -4.42 1.19
CA ALA A 26 32.93 -3.25 0.86
C ALA A 26 33.03 -2.34 2.09
N ASP A 27 34.00 -2.65 2.97
CA ASP A 27 34.24 -1.97 4.26
C ASP A 27 34.66 -0.50 4.09
N ASP A 28 34.93 -0.04 2.87
CA ASP A 28 35.38 1.30 2.53
C ASP A 28 34.25 2.29 2.20
N VAL A 29 33.00 1.83 2.13
CA VAL A 29 31.82 2.68 1.83
C VAL A 29 30.71 2.42 2.85
N ALA A 30 30.27 3.48 3.53
CA ALA A 30 29.15 3.38 4.46
C ALA A 30 27.88 2.94 3.71
N THR A 31 27.38 1.74 4.01
CA THR A 31 26.25 1.13 3.32
C THR A 31 24.99 1.20 4.16
N ILE A 32 23.96 1.87 3.64
CA ILE A 32 22.62 1.97 4.23
C ILE A 32 21.69 0.99 3.51
N ARG A 33 21.16 0.03 4.25
CA ARG A 33 20.27 -1.01 3.73
C ARG A 33 18.82 -0.64 4.00
N VAL A 34 18.00 -0.67 2.95
CA VAL A 34 16.58 -0.33 3.01
C VAL A 34 15.76 -1.57 2.65
N VAL A 35 14.97 -2.09 3.60
CA VAL A 35 14.05 -3.20 3.36
C VAL A 35 12.62 -2.72 3.19
N HIS A 36 11.94 -3.24 2.18
CA HIS A 36 10.56 -2.87 1.83
C HIS A 36 9.86 -4.02 1.09
N TRP A 37 8.53 -3.95 0.99
CA TRP A 37 7.73 -4.97 0.28
C TRP A 37 7.14 -4.51 -1.06
N GLN A 38 7.42 -3.27 -1.46
CA GLN A 38 6.98 -2.71 -2.73
C GLN A 38 7.66 -3.43 -3.92
N LEU A 39 6.94 -4.33 -4.58
CA LEU A 39 7.41 -5.13 -5.72
C LEU A 39 6.69 -4.79 -7.03
N GLU A 40 5.87 -3.75 -7.02
CA GLU A 40 5.13 -3.23 -8.16
C GLU A 40 6.10 -2.80 -9.26
N ALA A 41 5.67 -2.95 -10.52
CA ALA A 41 6.47 -2.55 -11.66
C ALA A 41 6.81 -1.06 -11.59
N GLY A 42 8.10 -0.73 -11.74
CA GLY A 42 8.59 0.65 -11.72
C GLY A 42 9.01 1.15 -10.34
N PHE A 43 8.59 0.52 -9.24
CA PHE A 43 8.95 1.00 -7.91
C PHE A 43 10.45 0.87 -7.66
N ARG A 44 11.02 -0.33 -7.91
CA ARG A 44 12.43 -0.61 -7.64
C ARG A 44 13.35 0.24 -8.50
N GLU A 45 12.98 0.43 -9.77
CA GLU A 45 13.71 1.29 -10.70
C GLU A 45 13.67 2.76 -10.25
N ALA A 46 12.52 3.24 -9.78
CA ALA A 46 12.40 4.59 -9.22
C ALA A 46 13.22 4.75 -7.92
N PHE A 47 13.19 3.73 -7.06
CA PHE A 47 13.95 3.72 -5.81
C PHE A 47 15.46 3.76 -6.09
N ASP A 48 15.96 2.97 -7.05
CA ASP A 48 17.36 2.98 -7.46
C ASP A 48 17.80 4.36 -7.98
N VAL A 49 16.92 5.09 -8.69
CA VAL A 49 17.18 6.47 -9.12
C VAL A 49 17.27 7.42 -7.93
N ILE A 50 16.35 7.33 -6.97
CA ILE A 50 16.35 8.15 -5.75
C ILE A 50 17.61 7.87 -4.93
N ALA A 51 17.95 6.60 -4.73
CA ALA A 51 19.15 6.14 -4.07
C ALA A 51 20.41 6.75 -4.71
N HIS A 52 20.55 6.64 -6.03
CA HIS A 52 21.71 7.18 -6.73
C HIS A 52 21.81 8.71 -6.64
N HIS A 53 20.67 9.41 -6.70
CA HIS A 53 20.62 10.86 -6.49
C HIS A 53 21.06 11.24 -5.08
N PHE A 54 20.60 10.51 -4.06
CA PHE A 54 21.02 10.74 -2.68
C PHE A 54 22.52 10.49 -2.50
N GLU A 55 23.05 9.36 -2.97
CA GLU A 55 24.49 9.03 -2.92
C GLU A 55 25.35 10.15 -3.52
N LYS A 56 24.93 10.66 -4.69
CA LYS A 56 25.63 11.75 -5.38
C LYS A 56 25.55 13.06 -4.61
N ALA A 57 24.35 13.44 -4.15
CA ALA A 57 24.14 14.68 -3.42
C ALA A 57 24.93 14.69 -2.11
N TYR A 58 24.86 13.58 -1.36
CA TYR A 58 25.59 13.40 -0.10
C TYR A 58 27.09 13.53 -0.31
N PHE A 59 27.65 12.85 -1.32
CA PHE A 59 29.08 12.98 -1.64
C PHE A 59 29.50 14.42 -2.00
N VAL A 60 28.66 15.16 -2.73
CA VAL A 60 28.93 16.56 -3.09
C VAL A 60 28.91 17.47 -1.86
N GLU A 61 28.03 17.20 -0.90
CA GLU A 61 27.86 18.02 0.31
C GLU A 61 28.91 17.71 1.39
N THR A 62 29.18 16.43 1.63
CA THR A 62 30.01 15.98 2.78
C THR A 62 31.39 15.52 2.38
N GLY A 63 31.61 15.15 1.12
CA GLY A 63 32.83 14.47 0.65
C GLY A 63 32.89 12.98 1.01
N GLU A 64 31.88 12.45 1.68
CA GLU A 64 31.82 11.05 2.11
C GLU A 64 31.04 10.19 1.11
N ARG A 65 31.52 8.96 0.89
CA ARG A 65 30.85 8.01 0.02
C ARG A 65 29.89 7.17 0.84
N VAL A 66 28.64 7.11 0.37
CA VAL A 66 27.61 6.23 0.91
C VAL A 66 27.06 5.36 -0.21
N ARG A 67 26.51 4.21 0.16
CA ARG A 67 25.85 3.27 -0.75
C ARG A 67 24.48 2.90 -0.20
N ILE A 68 23.42 3.09 -0.98
CA ILE A 68 22.09 2.64 -0.62
C ILE A 68 21.86 1.27 -1.27
N VAL A 69 21.46 0.28 -0.47
CA VAL A 69 21.15 -1.07 -0.95
C VAL A 69 19.70 -1.40 -0.65
N GLN A 70 18.96 -1.75 -1.70
CA GLN A 70 17.56 -2.13 -1.61
C GLN A 70 17.42 -3.64 -1.35
N ASN A 71 16.79 -3.99 -0.23
CA ASN A 71 16.44 -5.35 0.17
C ASN A 71 14.93 -5.57 -0.01
N ALA A 72 14.51 -5.86 -1.25
CA ALA A 72 13.10 -6.06 -1.55
C ALA A 72 12.64 -7.48 -1.16
N ILE A 73 11.66 -7.58 -0.26
CA ILE A 73 11.11 -8.84 0.26
C ILE A 73 9.63 -8.92 -0.09
N SER A 74 9.13 -10.09 -0.53
CA SER A 74 7.70 -10.20 -0.87
C SER A 74 6.81 -9.94 0.34
N GLU A 75 5.71 -9.20 0.14
CA GLU A 75 4.73 -8.84 1.17
C GLU A 75 4.30 -10.03 2.04
N ARG A 76 4.06 -11.20 1.41
CA ARG A 76 3.63 -12.43 2.09
C ARG A 76 4.55 -12.87 3.25
N VAL A 77 5.86 -12.61 3.15
CA VAL A 77 6.84 -13.02 4.18
C VAL A 77 7.50 -11.84 4.88
N TYR A 78 7.14 -10.61 4.51
CA TYR A 78 7.79 -9.39 5.00
C TYR A 78 7.73 -9.27 6.52
N LYS A 79 6.52 -9.42 7.09
CA LYS A 79 6.29 -9.38 8.54
C LYS A 79 7.17 -10.38 9.30
N GLN A 80 7.20 -11.64 8.84
CA GLN A 80 8.01 -12.67 9.46
C GLN A 80 9.51 -12.36 9.36
N TYR A 81 9.95 -11.82 8.22
CA TYR A 81 11.32 -11.37 8.03
C TYR A 81 11.68 -10.27 9.04
N VAL A 82 10.92 -9.18 9.10
CA VAL A 82 11.17 -8.04 10.01
C VAL A 82 11.19 -8.51 11.48
N GLN A 83 10.21 -9.30 11.90
CA GLN A 83 10.18 -9.81 13.28
C GLN A 83 11.38 -10.70 13.62
N THR A 84 11.75 -11.61 12.70
CA THR A 84 12.89 -12.51 12.92
C THR A 84 14.19 -11.73 13.01
N GLN A 85 14.43 -10.80 12.09
CA GLN A 85 15.61 -9.95 12.11
C GLN A 85 15.61 -8.99 13.31
N GLY A 86 14.45 -8.47 13.72
CA GLY A 86 14.31 -7.59 14.89
C GLY A 86 14.64 -8.32 16.19
N ILE A 87 14.14 -9.54 16.37
CA ILE A 87 14.50 -10.41 17.50
C ILE A 87 15.99 -10.76 17.46
N GLY A 88 16.51 -11.04 16.26
CA GLY A 88 17.93 -11.34 16.01
C GLY A 88 18.87 -10.15 16.15
N LYS A 89 18.35 -8.92 16.26
CA LYS A 89 19.11 -7.66 16.22
C LYS A 89 19.96 -7.50 14.95
N THR A 90 19.41 -7.93 13.83
CA THR A 90 20.04 -7.91 12.50
C THR A 90 19.13 -7.24 11.46
N LEU A 91 18.28 -6.32 11.91
CA LEU A 91 17.47 -5.50 10.99
C LEU A 91 18.37 -4.63 10.09
N PRO A 92 17.95 -4.39 8.83
CA PRO A 92 18.52 -3.35 8.00
C PRO A 92 18.35 -1.96 8.62
N ASP A 93 19.16 -1.00 8.14
CA ASP A 93 19.24 0.36 8.67
C ASP A 93 17.91 1.13 8.55
N LEU A 94 17.20 0.94 7.44
CA LEU A 94 15.86 1.49 7.21
C LEU A 94 14.88 0.37 6.87
N VAL A 95 13.71 0.39 7.49
CA VAL A 95 12.67 -0.62 7.33
C VAL A 95 11.37 0.10 6.97
N GLN A 96 10.73 -0.30 5.88
CA GLN A 96 9.37 0.16 5.58
C GLN A 96 8.45 -0.33 6.70
N LEU A 97 7.75 0.59 7.35
CA LEU A 97 6.77 0.26 8.39
C LEU A 97 5.38 0.13 7.76
N GLY A 98 4.70 -0.97 8.05
CA GLY A 98 3.32 -1.21 7.69
C GLY A 98 2.40 -1.15 8.91
N ARG A 99 1.13 -1.49 8.70
CA ARG A 99 0.16 -1.61 9.80
C ARG A 99 0.43 -2.82 10.69
N ASP A 100 1.15 -3.81 10.18
CA ASP A 100 1.37 -5.10 10.86
C ASP A 100 2.42 -5.03 11.97
N GLU A 101 3.23 -3.98 11.98
CA GLU A 101 4.32 -3.72 12.92
C GLU A 101 3.85 -2.90 14.14
N LEU A 102 2.64 -2.34 14.10
CA LEU A 102 2.02 -1.55 15.18
C LEU A 102 2.11 -2.30 16.53
N GLY A 103 2.58 -1.60 17.56
CA GLY A 103 2.77 -2.15 18.91
C GLY A 103 4.06 -2.97 19.09
N SER A 104 4.83 -3.22 18.03
CA SER A 104 6.20 -3.76 18.12
C SER A 104 7.26 -2.74 17.74
N VAL A 105 6.86 -1.57 17.24
CA VAL A 105 7.77 -0.54 16.73
C VAL A 105 8.73 -0.04 17.83
N PRO A 106 8.28 0.35 19.04
CA PRO A 106 9.17 0.85 20.08
C PRO A 106 10.20 -0.18 20.57
N ARG A 107 9.97 -1.47 20.29
CA ARG A 107 10.87 -2.56 20.69
C ARG A 107 12.08 -2.70 19.79
N PHE A 108 11.94 -2.38 18.50
CA PHE A 108 12.95 -2.69 17.48
C PHE A 108 13.54 -1.47 16.80
N PHE A 109 12.89 -0.30 16.91
CA PHE A 109 13.28 0.91 16.20
C PHE A 109 13.66 2.04 17.17
N ILE A 110 14.44 2.98 16.66
CA ILE A 110 14.77 4.22 17.35
C ILE A 110 13.73 5.29 16.97
N SER A 111 13.31 6.08 17.97
CA SER A 111 12.44 7.24 17.71
C SER A 111 13.22 8.30 16.91
N ASN A 112 12.55 8.91 15.93
CA ASN A 112 13.02 10.08 15.19
C ASN A 112 12.25 11.36 15.55
N THR A 113 11.51 11.37 16.67
CA THR A 113 10.70 12.52 17.12
C THR A 113 11.50 13.81 17.21
N GLU A 114 12.69 13.79 17.81
CA GLU A 114 13.53 14.98 17.95
C GLU A 114 13.95 15.55 16.58
N ASP A 115 14.12 14.70 15.57
CA ASP A 115 14.56 15.11 14.25
C ASP A 115 13.39 15.67 13.43
N VAL A 116 12.20 15.07 13.53
CA VAL A 116 11.02 15.58 12.80
C VAL A 116 10.49 16.90 13.35
N GLN A 117 10.83 17.26 14.59
CA GLN A 117 10.52 18.56 15.19
C GLN A 117 11.47 19.68 14.73
N LYS A 118 12.62 19.34 14.13
CA LYS A 118 13.55 20.32 13.55
C LYS A 118 13.15 20.64 12.10
N PRO A 119 13.56 21.80 11.55
CA PRO A 119 13.34 22.06 10.14
C PRO A 119 14.03 21.03 9.25
N ASN A 120 13.39 20.67 8.14
CA ASN A 120 13.94 19.71 7.19
C ASN A 120 15.12 20.36 6.42
N PRO A 121 16.36 19.82 6.51
CA PRO A 121 17.52 20.39 5.81
C PRO A 121 17.34 20.46 4.29
N TYR A 122 16.50 19.60 3.70
CA TYR A 122 16.21 19.61 2.27
C TYR A 122 15.28 20.74 1.81
N ASN A 123 14.68 21.49 2.75
CA ASN A 123 13.81 22.63 2.44
C ASN A 123 14.56 23.97 2.38
N LYS A 124 15.89 23.97 2.52
CA LYS A 124 16.70 25.19 2.47
C LYS A 124 16.47 25.98 1.17
N GLY A 125 16.19 27.27 1.29
CA GLY A 125 15.90 28.16 0.16
C GLY A 125 14.47 28.05 -0.37
N THR A 126 13.58 27.35 0.34
CA THR A 126 12.14 27.28 0.03
C THR A 126 11.32 28.02 1.10
N ASP A 127 10.03 28.23 0.84
CA ASP A 127 9.10 28.80 1.83
C ASP A 127 8.92 27.92 3.08
N LEU A 128 9.47 26.70 3.09
CA LEU A 128 9.40 25.73 4.18
C LEU A 128 10.74 25.58 4.95
N GLU A 129 11.74 26.45 4.71
CA GLU A 129 13.08 26.33 5.31
C GLU A 129 13.07 26.31 6.84
N ASP A 130 12.20 27.11 7.48
CA ASP A 130 12.09 27.23 8.93
C ASP A 130 10.92 26.41 9.52
N VAL A 131 10.25 25.61 8.70
CA VAL A 131 9.09 24.80 9.12
C VAL A 131 9.57 23.44 9.64
N PRO A 132 9.13 23.00 10.84
CA PRO A 132 9.43 21.66 11.35
C PRO A 132 9.13 20.58 10.31
N TRP A 133 10.01 19.58 10.17
CA TRP A 133 9.88 18.57 9.13
C TRP A 133 8.51 17.87 9.16
N MET A 134 7.98 17.55 10.35
CA MET A 134 6.63 16.99 10.49
C MET A 134 5.54 17.88 9.89
N ASP A 135 5.65 19.20 10.05
CA ASP A 135 4.65 20.18 9.58
C ASP A 135 4.74 20.44 8.07
N THR A 136 5.76 19.86 7.40
CA THR A 136 5.86 19.88 5.93
C THR A 136 4.97 18.81 5.28
N TYR A 137 4.44 17.86 6.05
CA TYR A 137 3.48 16.86 5.60
C TYR A 137 2.04 17.33 5.80
N LEU A 138 1.13 16.85 4.94
CA LEU A 138 -0.29 17.24 4.94
C LEU A 138 -1.01 16.96 6.26
N ASP A 139 -0.59 15.93 6.98
CA ASP A 139 -1.24 15.42 8.20
C ASP A 139 -0.29 15.37 9.40
N GLY A 140 0.86 16.05 9.34
CA GLY A 140 1.82 16.04 10.45
C GLY A 140 2.52 14.69 10.65
N MET A 141 2.58 13.82 9.62
CA MET A 141 3.17 12.48 9.70
C MET A 141 2.44 11.53 10.68
N LEU A 142 1.13 11.70 10.87
CA LEU A 142 0.32 10.86 11.78
C LEU A 142 0.49 9.35 11.52
N GLY A 143 0.72 8.95 10.27
CA GLY A 143 0.98 7.55 9.91
C GLY A 143 2.28 6.95 10.47
N SER A 144 3.20 7.79 10.98
CA SER A 144 4.50 7.39 11.54
C SER A 144 4.55 7.44 13.07
N VAL A 145 3.45 7.82 13.72
CA VAL A 145 3.34 7.89 15.19
C VAL A 145 2.93 6.52 15.75
N ASP A 146 3.69 5.99 16.70
CA ASP A 146 3.23 4.83 17.47
C ASP A 146 2.24 5.27 18.56
N GLN A 147 1.09 4.61 18.64
CA GLN A 147 0.01 5.02 19.54
C GLN A 147 0.30 4.71 21.02
N THR A 148 1.33 3.91 21.30
CA THR A 148 1.65 3.45 22.66
C THR A 148 2.44 4.48 23.44
N ASP A 149 3.47 5.06 22.81
CA ASP A 149 4.37 6.03 23.42
C ASP A 149 4.28 7.44 22.80
N LEU A 150 3.51 7.59 21.72
CA LEU A 150 3.28 8.85 21.00
C LEU A 150 4.56 9.42 20.36
N GLU A 151 5.53 8.55 20.07
CA GLU A 151 6.77 8.89 19.39
C GLU A 151 6.67 8.61 17.87
N TYR A 152 7.44 9.36 17.09
CA TYR A 152 7.63 9.11 15.66
C TYR A 152 8.74 8.07 15.46
N TYR A 153 8.52 7.11 14.56
CA TYR A 153 9.49 6.05 14.25
C TYR A 153 9.82 5.93 12.75
N GLY A 154 9.47 6.94 11.97
CA GLY A 154 9.72 6.93 10.54
C GLY A 154 9.35 8.23 9.85
N ALA A 155 9.60 8.28 8.55
CA ALA A 155 9.13 9.32 7.65
C ALA A 155 7.98 8.77 6.80
N SER A 156 6.85 9.48 6.76
CA SER A 156 5.71 9.07 5.94
C SER A 156 6.08 9.14 4.46
N SER A 157 6.13 7.99 3.77
CA SER A 157 6.57 7.93 2.38
C SER A 157 5.42 8.00 1.36
N SER A 158 4.18 7.88 1.82
CA SER A 158 3.00 7.87 0.95
C SER A 158 1.76 8.33 1.70
N THR A 159 0.89 9.05 0.99
CA THR A 159 -0.43 9.44 1.50
C THR A 159 -1.51 8.71 0.71
N TYR A 160 -2.45 8.11 1.43
CA TYR A 160 -3.61 7.46 0.84
C TYR A 160 -4.84 8.35 1.02
N SER A 161 -5.69 8.38 0.00
CA SER A 161 -6.98 9.07 0.06
C SER A 161 -8.06 8.14 -0.45
N ILE A 162 -9.28 8.30 0.06
CA ILE A 162 -10.44 7.55 -0.43
C ILE A 162 -11.00 8.31 -1.62
N ARG A 163 -11.11 7.62 -2.76
CA ARG A 163 -11.71 8.15 -3.98
C ARG A 163 -12.84 7.22 -4.41
N MET A 164 -13.96 7.82 -4.83
CA MET A 164 -15.03 7.09 -5.50
C MET A 164 -14.74 7.11 -6.99
N PHE A 165 -14.60 5.93 -7.58
CA PHE A 165 -14.48 5.77 -9.02
C PHE A 165 -15.87 5.50 -9.60
N TYR A 166 -16.17 6.12 -10.73
CA TYR A 166 -17.42 5.90 -11.46
C TYR A 166 -17.12 5.74 -12.96
N ASN A 167 -18.05 5.11 -13.69
CA ASN A 167 -17.96 4.99 -15.14
C ASN A 167 -18.62 6.21 -15.78
N ALA A 168 -17.79 7.14 -16.30
CA ALA A 168 -18.27 8.38 -16.89
C ALA A 168 -19.13 8.17 -18.15
N ASP A 169 -18.82 7.15 -18.95
CA ASP A 169 -19.58 6.87 -20.16
C ASP A 169 -20.99 6.37 -19.83
N LEU A 170 -21.11 5.49 -18.82
CA LEU A 170 -22.43 5.04 -18.33
C LEU A 170 -23.24 6.18 -17.72
N MET A 171 -22.59 7.14 -17.04
CA MET A 171 -23.28 8.31 -16.48
C MET A 171 -23.84 9.22 -17.58
N ARG A 172 -23.09 9.43 -18.66
CA ARG A 172 -23.58 10.18 -19.84
C ARG A 172 -24.69 9.43 -20.56
N GLU A 173 -24.53 8.13 -20.76
CA GLU A 173 -25.53 7.29 -21.43
C GLU A 173 -26.86 7.30 -20.67
N ALA A 174 -26.83 7.19 -19.34
CA ALA A 174 -28.02 7.12 -18.51
C ALA A 174 -28.69 8.48 -18.26
N PHE A 175 -27.91 9.55 -18.07
CA PHE A 175 -28.44 10.82 -17.54
C PHE A 175 -27.93 12.08 -18.25
N ASP A 176 -27.05 11.95 -19.24
CA ASP A 176 -26.37 13.09 -19.91
C ASP A 176 -25.66 14.02 -18.92
N VAL A 177 -25.06 13.44 -17.87
CA VAL A 177 -24.28 14.19 -16.86
C VAL A 177 -22.81 13.79 -16.87
N ASP A 178 -21.95 14.79 -16.73
CA ASP A 178 -20.49 14.65 -16.69
C ASP A 178 -19.92 14.66 -15.27
N GLU A 179 -20.70 15.13 -14.29
CA GLU A 179 -20.23 15.26 -12.90
C GLU A 179 -21.03 14.35 -11.96
N PRO A 180 -20.35 13.63 -11.06
CA PRO A 180 -21.02 12.82 -10.04
C PRO A 180 -21.67 13.73 -8.98
N PRO A 181 -22.72 13.26 -8.30
CA PRO A 181 -23.39 14.02 -7.25
C PRO A 181 -22.44 14.31 -6.09
N SER A 182 -22.50 15.54 -5.57
CA SER A 182 -21.68 16.00 -4.44
C SER A 182 -22.29 15.68 -3.07
N GLY A 183 -23.54 15.19 -3.03
CA GLY A 183 -24.30 14.96 -1.80
C GLY A 183 -24.82 13.53 -1.71
N TYR A 184 -24.94 13.02 -0.48
CA TYR A 184 -25.41 11.65 -0.23
C TYR A 184 -26.82 11.37 -0.75
N ARG A 185 -27.75 12.34 -0.62
CA ARG A 185 -29.12 12.18 -1.11
C ARG A 185 -29.17 12.15 -2.64
N ASP A 186 -28.41 13.03 -3.28
CA ASP A 186 -28.33 13.09 -4.73
C ASP A 186 -27.64 11.83 -5.28
N PHE A 187 -26.68 11.28 -4.54
CA PHE A 187 -26.09 9.98 -4.81
C PHE A 187 -27.11 8.83 -4.75
N LEU A 188 -27.95 8.77 -3.71
CA LEU A 188 -29.01 7.76 -3.64
C LEU A 188 -30.05 7.92 -4.76
N ALA A 189 -30.42 9.16 -5.09
CA ALA A 189 -31.34 9.44 -6.18
C ALA A 189 -30.75 9.02 -7.54
N LEU A 190 -29.46 9.26 -7.75
CA LEU A 190 -28.73 8.80 -8.93
C LEU A 190 -28.76 7.27 -9.03
N CYS A 191 -28.48 6.55 -7.94
CA CYS A 191 -28.54 5.09 -7.93
C CYS A 191 -29.94 4.57 -8.26
N ALA A 192 -30.99 5.16 -7.68
CA ALA A 192 -32.37 4.79 -7.97
C ALA A 192 -32.72 5.04 -9.45
N GLY A 193 -32.40 6.22 -9.97
CA GLY A 193 -32.60 6.55 -11.38
C GLY A 193 -31.81 5.64 -12.32
N PHE A 194 -30.65 5.13 -11.88
CA PHE A 194 -29.79 4.30 -12.71
C PHE A 194 -30.38 2.90 -12.83
N ALA A 195 -30.95 2.37 -11.73
CA ALA A 195 -31.69 1.12 -11.75
C ALA A 195 -32.93 1.22 -12.65
N GLU A 196 -33.67 2.33 -12.59
CA GLU A 196 -34.82 2.57 -13.47
C GLU A 196 -34.42 2.65 -14.95
N TRP A 197 -33.36 3.40 -15.26
CA TRP A 197 -32.82 3.50 -16.62
C TRP A 197 -32.35 2.15 -17.14
N ALA A 198 -31.55 1.41 -16.36
CA ALA A 198 -31.06 0.08 -16.74
C ALA A 198 -32.20 -0.89 -17.05
N ALA A 199 -33.26 -0.89 -16.24
CA ALA A 199 -34.46 -1.68 -16.50
C ALA A 199 -35.18 -1.28 -17.81
N SER A 200 -35.27 0.02 -18.11
CA SER A 200 -35.89 0.51 -19.35
C SER A 200 -35.10 0.16 -20.61
N GLU A 201 -33.78 0.07 -20.51
CA GLU A 201 -32.87 -0.29 -21.61
C GLU A 201 -32.58 -1.80 -21.69
N HIS A 202 -33.24 -2.62 -20.86
CA HIS A 202 -33.03 -4.06 -20.77
C HIS A 202 -31.56 -4.44 -20.48
N ARG A 203 -30.90 -3.67 -19.60
CA ARG A 203 -29.51 -3.83 -19.16
C ARG A 203 -29.46 -4.46 -17.77
N ASP A 204 -29.99 -5.68 -17.67
CA ASP A 204 -30.05 -6.44 -16.41
C ASP A 204 -28.64 -6.82 -15.87
N ASP A 205 -27.59 -6.61 -16.68
CA ASP A 205 -26.19 -6.78 -16.31
C ASP A 205 -25.62 -5.61 -15.48
N LEU A 206 -26.36 -4.52 -15.34
CA LEU A 206 -25.92 -3.30 -14.65
C LEU A 206 -26.64 -3.12 -13.31
N THR A 207 -25.85 -2.93 -12.25
CA THR A 207 -26.35 -2.62 -10.90
C THR A 207 -25.50 -1.52 -10.30
N PRO A 208 -26.09 -0.44 -9.74
CA PRO A 208 -25.32 0.59 -9.08
C PRO A 208 -24.76 0.05 -7.76
N VAL A 209 -23.44 0.08 -7.60
CA VAL A 209 -22.75 -0.37 -6.38
C VAL A 209 -21.88 0.76 -5.85
N ALA A 210 -22.15 1.21 -4.62
CA ALA A 210 -21.21 1.97 -3.82
C ALA A 210 -20.70 1.11 -2.68
N ALA A 211 -19.39 0.90 -2.64
CA ALA A 211 -18.75 0.07 -1.65
C ALA A 211 -17.49 0.75 -1.13
N SER A 212 -17.29 0.72 0.18
CA SER A 212 -15.95 0.90 0.75
C SER A 212 -15.06 -0.32 0.45
N LYS A 213 -13.74 -0.22 0.66
CA LYS A 213 -12.82 -1.38 0.54
C LYS A 213 -13.30 -2.61 1.33
N TYR A 214 -13.88 -2.40 2.51
CA TYR A 214 -14.42 -3.48 3.34
C TYR A 214 -15.66 -4.12 2.71
N GLN A 215 -16.55 -3.32 2.12
CA GLN A 215 -17.74 -3.82 1.42
C GLN A 215 -17.40 -4.38 0.03
N ALA A 216 -16.31 -3.96 -0.60
CA ALA A 216 -15.92 -4.44 -1.92
C ALA A 216 -15.56 -5.94 -1.93
N ASP A 217 -14.93 -6.44 -0.84
CA ASP A 217 -14.67 -7.89 -0.67
C ASP A 217 -15.97 -8.68 -0.47
N VAL A 218 -16.98 -8.07 0.16
CA VAL A 218 -18.33 -8.61 0.23
C VAL A 218 -18.94 -8.71 -1.17
N PHE A 219 -18.93 -7.63 -1.95
CA PHE A 219 -19.45 -7.65 -3.33
C PHE A 219 -18.73 -8.65 -4.24
N ARG A 220 -17.42 -8.83 -4.04
CA ARG A 220 -16.64 -9.84 -4.75
C ARG A 220 -17.08 -11.26 -4.39
N SER A 221 -17.43 -11.49 -3.12
CA SER A 221 -17.98 -12.77 -2.66
C SER A 221 -19.41 -12.99 -3.18
N MET A 222 -20.25 -11.94 -3.16
CA MET A 222 -21.61 -11.94 -3.71
C MET A 222 -21.65 -12.24 -5.22
N ARG A 223 -20.84 -11.57 -6.04
CA ARG A 223 -20.79 -11.82 -7.51
C ARG A 223 -20.18 -13.17 -7.87
N ALA A 224 -19.33 -13.73 -7.00
CA ALA A 224 -18.78 -15.07 -7.20
C ALA A 224 -19.75 -16.18 -6.72
N ALA A 225 -20.79 -15.83 -5.96
CA ALA A 225 -21.80 -16.76 -5.52
C ALA A 225 -22.85 -16.95 -6.62
N THR A 226 -23.21 -18.20 -6.90
CA THR A 226 -24.34 -18.57 -7.79
C THR A 226 -25.71 -18.13 -7.25
N LEU A 227 -25.74 -17.40 -6.13
CA LEU A 227 -26.91 -16.98 -5.37
C LEU A 227 -27.10 -15.46 -5.41
N PHE A 228 -26.47 -14.76 -6.36
CA PHE A 228 -26.47 -13.29 -6.41
C PHE A 228 -27.89 -12.69 -6.47
N GLU A 229 -28.80 -13.24 -7.27
CA GLU A 229 -30.20 -12.79 -7.32
C GLU A 229 -30.91 -13.00 -5.98
N LEU A 230 -30.75 -14.17 -5.37
CA LEU A 230 -31.30 -14.48 -4.06
C LEU A 230 -30.77 -13.52 -2.97
N MET A 231 -29.48 -13.15 -3.04
CA MET A 231 -28.86 -12.17 -2.15
C MET A 231 -29.47 -10.78 -2.36
N LEU A 232 -29.60 -10.30 -3.60
CA LEU A 232 -30.20 -8.99 -3.88
C LEU A 232 -31.65 -8.88 -3.38
N GLU A 233 -32.41 -9.97 -3.41
CA GLU A 233 -33.82 -9.99 -2.97
C GLU A 233 -33.98 -10.10 -1.45
N ASN A 234 -33.06 -10.77 -0.77
CA ASN A 234 -33.24 -11.18 0.62
C ASN A 234 -32.26 -10.59 1.62
N ASP A 235 -31.11 -10.08 1.19
CA ASP A 235 -30.09 -9.43 2.02
C ASP A 235 -30.58 -8.04 2.47
N ARG A 236 -30.99 -7.90 3.73
CA ARG A 236 -31.64 -6.68 4.24
C ARG A 236 -30.65 -5.69 4.84
N ASP A 237 -29.53 -6.18 5.34
CA ASP A 237 -28.46 -5.33 5.88
C ASP A 237 -27.36 -5.05 4.86
N PHE A 238 -27.47 -5.63 3.66
CA PHE A 238 -26.58 -5.45 2.51
C PHE A 238 -25.15 -5.88 2.83
N ASP A 239 -25.00 -6.86 3.73
CA ASP A 239 -23.71 -7.35 4.21
C ASP A 239 -23.14 -8.49 3.34
N GLY A 240 -23.91 -8.95 2.35
CA GLY A 240 -23.57 -9.99 1.39
C GLY A 240 -23.05 -11.29 2.01
N HIS A 241 -23.45 -11.60 3.25
CA HIS A 241 -23.08 -12.80 3.94
C HIS A 241 -24.08 -13.94 3.68
N PHE A 242 -23.57 -15.16 3.54
CA PHE A 242 -24.37 -16.37 3.41
C PHE A 242 -23.92 -17.36 4.49
N GLY A 243 -24.46 -17.19 5.69
CA GLY A 243 -24.07 -17.88 6.91
C GLY A 243 -25.25 -18.46 7.70
N ALA A 244 -24.93 -19.20 8.76
CA ALA A 244 -25.84 -20.11 9.45
C ALA A 244 -27.05 -19.45 10.15
N ASN A 245 -27.14 -18.11 10.18
CA ASN A 245 -28.21 -17.36 10.85
C ASN A 245 -28.69 -16.13 10.04
N ASP A 246 -28.37 -16.06 8.75
CA ASP A 246 -28.63 -14.86 7.95
C ASP A 246 -29.94 -14.99 7.17
N GLU A 247 -30.61 -13.87 6.94
CA GLU A 247 -31.80 -13.75 6.08
C GLU A 247 -31.68 -14.50 4.75
N VAL A 248 -30.52 -14.44 4.10
CA VAL A 248 -30.28 -15.08 2.80
C VAL A 248 -30.26 -16.61 2.94
N LEU A 249 -29.68 -17.16 4.02
CA LEU A 249 -29.72 -18.61 4.25
C LEU A 249 -31.14 -19.07 4.60
N LEU A 250 -31.89 -18.28 5.35
CA LEU A 250 -33.27 -18.60 5.68
C LEU A 250 -34.16 -18.58 4.44
N ALA A 251 -33.98 -17.62 3.53
CA ALA A 251 -34.67 -17.58 2.23
C ALA A 251 -34.29 -18.80 1.37
N TYR A 252 -33.00 -19.10 1.24
CA TYR A 252 -32.53 -20.30 0.53
C TYR A 252 -33.10 -21.60 1.09
N ALA A 253 -33.12 -21.76 2.41
CA ALA A 253 -33.66 -22.93 3.08
C ALA A 253 -35.20 -22.99 3.01
N GLY A 254 -35.86 -21.83 2.88
CA GLY A 254 -37.29 -21.68 2.65
C GLY A 254 -37.73 -22.04 1.23
N GLY A 255 -36.78 -22.10 0.28
CA GLY A 255 -37.02 -22.49 -1.11
C GLY A 255 -37.33 -21.32 -2.04
N ASP A 256 -36.94 -20.10 -1.65
CA ASP A 256 -36.89 -18.94 -2.55
C ASP A 256 -35.77 -19.09 -3.59
#